data_AF-A0A1F7FLY1-F1
#
_entry.id   AF-A0A1F7FLY1-F1
#
_cell.length_a   1.000
_cell.length_b   1.000
_cell.length_c   1.000
_cell.angle_alpha   90.00
_cell.angle_beta   90.00
_cell.angle_gamma   90.00
#
_symmetry.space_group_name_H-M   'P 1'
#
loop_
_entity.id
_entity.type
_entity.pdbx_description
1 polymer ?
#
loop_
_entity_poly.entity_id
_entity_poly.type
_entity_poly.pdbx_seq_one_letter_code
_entity_poly.pdbx_strand_id
1 'polypeptide(L)'
;MKIRNLTLVFIVLFIGLAIAASAQVKEISEPLLGVELDGDDFRITISQKGGTFKHSFRFDVRKSGEEQFVTVVRISRDECKMVPQREVLTFTAEEIGIDANKPVVITNSFLGYEFGADMRRNELEKKAEAPAKSEPAAPANLKEKAADVFKKIGSD
;
A
#
# COMPACT_ATOMS: atom_id res chain seq x y z
N MET A 1 48.84 -19.25 31.47
CA MET A 1 47.99 -18.04 31.27
C MET A 1 47.20 -17.81 32.56
N LYS A 2 47.35 -16.65 33.23
CA LYS A 2 46.71 -16.41 34.55
C LYS A 2 45.18 -16.34 34.36
N ILE A 3 44.42 -17.01 35.24
CA ILE A 3 42.94 -17.12 35.18
C ILE A 3 42.24 -15.77 34.94
N ARG A 4 42.79 -14.68 35.50
CA ARG A 4 42.33 -13.30 35.29
C ARG A 4 42.36 -12.80 33.84
N ASN A 5 43.32 -13.26 33.05
CA ASN A 5 43.42 -12.87 31.64
C ASN A 5 42.44 -13.66 30.77
N LEU A 6 42.10 -14.89 31.17
CA LEU A 6 41.11 -15.70 30.47
C LEU A 6 39.69 -15.12 30.66
N THR A 7 39.33 -14.71 31.88
CA THR A 7 38.03 -14.08 32.15
C THR A 7 37.84 -12.75 31.43
N LEU A 8 38.89 -11.91 31.33
CA LEU A 8 38.82 -10.66 30.57
C LEU A 8 38.55 -10.89 29.08
N VAL A 9 39.19 -11.92 28.48
CA VAL A 9 38.96 -12.27 27.07
C VAL A 9 37.52 -12.72 26.85
N PHE A 10 36.95 -13.52 27.75
CA PHE A 10 35.54 -13.94 27.65
C PHE A 10 34.57 -12.77 27.76
N ILE A 11 34.82 -11.80 28.65
CA ILE A 11 33.97 -10.62 28.80
C ILE A 11 34.00 -9.76 27.53
N VAL A 12 35.19 -9.49 26.98
CA VAL A 12 35.33 -8.70 25.74
C VAL A 12 34.68 -9.42 24.57
N LEU A 13 34.82 -10.75 24.47
CA LEU A 13 34.16 -11.56 23.45
C LEU A 13 32.63 -11.48 23.55
N PHE A 14 32.08 -11.59 24.77
CA PHE A 14 30.64 -11.52 25.01
C PHE A 14 30.06 -10.14 24.65
N ILE A 15 30.76 -9.06 25.02
CA ILE A 15 30.37 -7.70 24.67
C ILE A 15 30.43 -7.50 23.15
N GLY A 16 31.49 -7.97 22.49
CA GLY A 16 31.60 -7.91 21.02
C GLY A 16 30.47 -8.66 20.32
N LEU A 17 30.09 -9.84 20.83
CA LEU A 17 29.00 -10.64 20.29
C LEU A 17 27.63 -9.96 20.48
N ALA A 18 27.41 -9.34 21.63
CA ALA A 18 26.16 -8.63 21.92
C ALA A 18 25.96 -7.40 21.01
N ILE A 19 27.04 -6.66 20.70
CA ILE A 19 27.00 -5.52 19.78
C ILE A 19 26.72 -5.97 18.33
N ALA A 20 27.31 -7.10 17.91
CA ALA A 20 27.06 -7.63 16.57
C ALA A 20 25.60 -8.10 16.37
N ALA A 21 24.97 -8.62 17.43
CA ALA A 21 23.59 -9.11 17.39
C ALA A 21 22.54 -7.99 17.33
N SER A 22 22.81 -6.81 17.91
CA SER A 22 21.84 -5.71 17.95
C SER A 22 21.76 -4.90 16.65
N ALA A 23 22.66 -5.11 15.69
CA ALA A 23 22.76 -4.31 14.47
C ALA A 23 21.88 -4.81 13.30
N GLN A 24 21.09 -5.88 13.47
CA GLN A 24 20.27 -6.40 12.37
C GLN A 24 18.94 -5.63 12.26
N VAL A 25 18.99 -4.46 11.62
CA VAL A 25 17.79 -3.79 11.11
C VAL A 25 17.24 -4.68 10.00
N LYS A 26 16.14 -5.39 10.29
CA LYS A 26 15.46 -6.21 9.29
C LYS A 26 14.79 -5.29 8.28
N GLU A 27 15.43 -5.15 7.13
CA GLU A 27 14.86 -4.44 5.98
C GLU A 27 13.62 -5.19 5.49
N ILE A 28 12.50 -4.48 5.45
CA ILE A 28 11.22 -5.03 4.96
C ILE A 28 10.98 -4.36 3.62
N SER A 29 10.95 -5.16 2.56
CA SER A 29 10.43 -4.69 1.28
C SER A 29 8.94 -4.42 1.46
N GLU A 30 8.57 -3.14 1.46
CA GLU A 30 7.18 -2.74 1.47
C GLU A 30 6.62 -2.78 0.04
N PRO A 31 5.38 -3.25 -0.12
CA PRO A 31 4.70 -3.10 -1.38
C PRO A 31 4.41 -1.61 -1.65
N LEU A 32 4.79 -1.16 -2.84
CA LEU A 32 4.41 0.15 -3.34
C LEU A 32 3.01 0.06 -3.93
N LEU A 33 2.18 1.07 -3.67
CA LEU A 33 0.87 1.20 -4.32
C LEU A 33 0.98 1.89 -5.67
N GLY A 34 2.02 2.70 -5.87
CA GLY A 34 2.27 3.44 -7.10
C GLY A 34 3.60 4.18 -7.05
N VAL A 35 4.13 4.50 -8.23
CA VAL A 35 5.29 5.36 -8.40
C VAL A 35 5.01 6.27 -9.60
N GLU A 36 5.33 7.55 -9.47
CA GLU A 36 5.23 8.54 -10.53
C GLU A 36 6.55 9.31 -10.61
N LEU A 37 7.02 9.57 -11.83
CA LEU A 37 8.17 10.42 -12.10
C LEU A 37 7.68 11.58 -12.96
N ASP A 38 7.75 12.81 -12.43
CA ASP A 38 7.32 14.04 -13.10
C ASP A 38 8.47 15.05 -13.08
N GLY A 39 9.26 15.06 -14.17
CA GLY A 39 10.51 15.81 -14.22
C GLY A 39 11.47 15.34 -13.12
N ASP A 40 11.86 16.26 -12.24
CA ASP A 40 12.76 15.97 -11.11
C ASP A 40 12.02 15.44 -9.86
N ASP A 41 10.69 15.40 -9.87
CA ASP A 41 9.90 14.85 -8.76
C ASP A 41 9.72 13.34 -8.91
N PHE A 42 10.17 12.59 -7.91
CA PHE A 42 9.92 11.15 -7.75
C PHE A 42 8.90 10.93 -6.62
N ARG A 43 7.68 10.54 -6.99
CA ARG A 43 6.58 10.33 -6.04
C ARG A 43 6.34 8.85 -5.83
N ILE A 44 6.28 8.43 -4.57
CA ILE A 44 5.83 7.08 -4.20
C ILE A 44 4.48 7.17 -3.50
N THR A 45 3.58 6.26 -3.86
CA THR A 45 2.32 6.06 -3.15
C THR A 45 2.43 4.79 -2.31
N ILE A 46 2.14 4.91 -1.02
CA ILE A 46 2.27 3.82 -0.04
C ILE A 46 1.00 3.70 0.80
N SER A 47 0.77 2.52 1.38
CA SER A 47 -0.21 2.35 2.45
C SER A 47 0.47 2.58 3.78
N GLN A 48 0.13 3.67 4.48
CA GLN A 48 0.60 3.90 5.84
C GLN A 48 -0.40 3.34 6.85
N LYS A 49 0.10 2.76 7.96
CA LYS A 49 -0.69 2.28 9.12
C LYS A 49 -0.45 3.13 10.37
N GLY A 50 0.31 4.21 10.23
CA GLY A 50 0.68 5.18 11.25
C GLY A 50 1.34 6.39 10.61
N GLY A 51 2.02 7.19 11.42
CA GLY A 51 2.90 8.26 10.99
C GLY A 51 4.08 7.71 10.21
N THR A 52 4.14 8.12 8.94
CA THR A 52 5.18 7.76 7.99
C THR A 52 5.90 9.03 7.55
N PHE A 53 7.21 8.96 7.37
CA PHE A 53 8.01 10.14 7.01
C PHE A 53 8.99 9.79 5.89
N LYS A 54 9.48 10.81 5.17
CA LYS A 54 10.49 10.63 4.12
C LYS A 54 11.72 9.84 4.59
N HIS A 55 12.23 10.15 5.78
CA HIS A 55 13.41 9.50 6.35
C HIS A 55 13.16 8.05 6.80
N SER A 56 11.91 7.57 6.73
CA SER A 56 11.57 6.17 6.97
C SER A 56 11.91 5.27 5.78
N PHE A 57 12.37 5.85 4.66
CA PHE A 57 12.68 5.16 3.42
C PHE A 57 14.12 5.37 2.97
N ARG A 58 14.70 4.33 2.37
CA ARG A 58 15.97 4.32 1.65
C ARG A 58 15.72 3.86 0.23
N PHE A 59 16.49 4.39 -0.71
CA PHE A 59 16.44 3.99 -2.12
C PHE A 59 17.74 3.28 -2.50
N ASP A 60 17.62 2.02 -2.92
CA ASP A 60 18.75 1.26 -3.45
C ASP A 60 18.71 1.36 -4.98
N VAL A 61 19.60 2.18 -5.53
CA VAL A 61 19.70 2.44 -6.97
C VAL A 61 20.84 1.65 -7.58
N ARG A 62 20.53 0.80 -8.57
CA ARG A 62 21.51 0.07 -9.38
C ARG A 62 21.44 0.57 -10.81
N LYS A 63 22.58 0.95 -11.39
CA LYS A 63 22.66 1.44 -12.77
C LYS A 63 23.18 0.33 -13.68
N SER A 64 22.52 0.07 -14.80
CA SER A 64 22.96 -0.91 -15.80
C SER A 64 22.76 -0.34 -17.20
N GLY A 65 23.86 0.06 -17.85
CA GLY A 65 23.79 0.73 -19.14
C GLY A 65 23.00 2.05 -19.07
N GLU A 66 21.90 2.11 -19.82
CA GLU A 66 20.99 3.26 -19.85
C GLU A 66 19.88 3.17 -18.80
N GLU A 67 19.65 1.99 -18.22
CA GLU A 67 18.57 1.77 -17.26
C GLU A 67 19.02 1.96 -15.82
N GLN A 68 18.09 2.41 -14.99
CA GLN A 68 18.27 2.58 -13.55
C GLN A 68 17.23 1.75 -12.80
N PHE A 69 17.68 0.82 -11.96
CA PHE A 69 16.83 -0.05 -11.17
C PHE A 69 16.73 0.51 -9.74
N VAL A 70 15.54 0.90 -9.32
CA VAL A 70 15.28 1.51 -8.01
C VAL A 70 14.50 0.54 -7.15
N THR A 71 15.03 0.26 -5.96
CA THR A 71 14.34 -0.50 -4.90
C THR A 71 14.06 0.45 -3.74
N VAL A 72 12.79 0.61 -3.38
CA VAL A 72 12.34 1.39 -2.23
C VAL A 72 12.32 0.48 -1.00
N VAL A 73 13.13 0.80 0.00
CA VAL A 73 13.28 0.02 1.23
C VAL A 73 12.77 0.84 2.39
N ARG A 74 11.84 0.28 3.17
CA ARG A 74 11.41 0.90 4.42
C ARG A 74 12.40 0.54 5.53
N ILE A 75 13.05 1.55 6.09
CA ILE A 75 14.04 1.41 7.17
C ILE A 75 13.45 1.71 8.55
N SER A 76 12.34 2.46 8.62
CA SER A 76 11.60 2.69 9.86
C SER A 76 10.14 2.28 9.76
N ARG A 77 9.63 1.68 10.83
CA ARG A 77 8.21 1.32 10.94
C ARG A 77 7.38 2.58 11.14
N ASP A 78 6.11 2.52 10.73
CA ASP A 78 5.18 3.59 11.05
C ASP A 78 5.06 3.75 12.57
N GLU A 79 5.18 4.99 13.02
CA GLU A 79 5.02 5.36 14.43
C GLU A 79 3.59 5.87 14.64
N CYS A 80 2.95 5.59 15.78
CA CYS A 80 1.54 5.90 16.07
C CYS A 80 0.50 4.96 15.42
N LYS A 81 -0.62 4.76 16.12
CA LYS A 81 -1.76 4.00 15.60
C LYS A 81 -2.66 4.91 14.78
N MET A 82 -2.78 4.63 13.49
CA MET A 82 -3.73 5.33 12.62
C MET A 82 -4.55 4.33 11.79
N VAL A 83 -5.70 4.78 11.32
CA VAL A 83 -6.45 4.04 10.30
C VAL A 83 -5.61 4.00 9.03
N PRO A 84 -5.48 2.84 8.34
CA PRO A 84 -4.69 2.76 7.13
C PRO A 84 -5.15 3.76 6.07
N GLN A 85 -4.21 4.53 5.53
CA GLN A 85 -4.47 5.56 4.52
C GLN A 85 -3.43 5.48 3.41
N ARG A 86 -3.78 6.01 2.23
CA ARG A 86 -2.82 6.20 1.15
C ARG A 86 -2.07 7.50 1.40
N GLU A 87 -0.74 7.41 1.42
CA GLU A 87 0.15 8.56 1.54
C GLU A 87 0.97 8.68 0.26
N VAL A 88 1.18 9.92 -0.19
CA VAL A 88 2.09 10.23 -1.30
C VAL A 88 3.29 10.97 -0.73
N LEU A 89 4.46 10.38 -0.89
CA LEU A 89 5.73 11.01 -0.52
C LEU A 89 6.47 11.41 -1.79
N THR A 90 6.79 12.70 -1.90
CA THR A 90 7.52 13.28 -3.03
C THR A 90 8.98 13.47 -2.69
N PHE A 91 9.88 12.84 -3.42
CA PHE A 91 11.33 12.99 -3.33
C PHE A 91 11.85 13.69 -4.58
N THR A 92 13.04 14.28 -4.54
CA THR A 92 13.70 14.71 -5.78
C THR A 92 14.52 13.58 -6.39
N ALA A 93 14.73 13.60 -7.71
CA ALA A 93 15.60 12.67 -8.41
C ALA A 93 17.03 12.66 -7.81
N GLU A 94 17.51 13.83 -7.41
CA GLU A 94 18.79 14.00 -6.71
C GLU A 94 18.79 13.37 -5.31
N GLU A 95 17.72 13.55 -4.52
CA GLU A 95 17.58 12.95 -3.19
C GLU A 95 17.70 11.42 -3.23
N ILE A 96 17.20 10.80 -4.30
CA ILE A 96 17.22 9.35 -4.47
C ILE A 96 18.39 8.83 -5.32
N GLY A 97 19.16 9.72 -5.95
CA GLY A 97 20.34 9.37 -6.76
C GLY A 97 20.06 8.83 -8.17
N ILE A 98 18.91 9.15 -8.75
CA ILE A 98 18.55 8.80 -10.14
C ILE A 98 18.75 9.98 -11.09
N ASP A 99 18.99 9.67 -12.36
CA ASP A 99 18.93 10.63 -13.47
C ASP A 99 17.51 10.62 -14.06
N ALA A 100 16.79 11.75 -13.96
CA ALA A 100 15.42 11.87 -14.47
C ALA A 100 15.32 11.71 -16.01
N ASN A 101 16.43 11.87 -16.74
CA ASN A 101 16.46 11.75 -18.20
C ASN A 101 16.66 10.31 -18.69
N LYS A 102 16.78 9.34 -17.78
CA LYS A 102 17.05 7.95 -18.10
C LYS A 102 15.89 7.04 -17.67
N PRO A 103 15.65 5.93 -18.39
CA PRO A 103 14.65 4.95 -17.97
C PRO A 103 14.87 4.45 -16.54
N VAL A 104 13.80 4.47 -15.75
CA VAL A 104 13.78 4.00 -14.36
C VAL A 104 12.86 2.78 -14.26
N VAL A 105 13.39 1.70 -13.68
CA VAL A 105 12.68 0.45 -13.43
C VAL A 105 12.54 0.27 -11.92
N ILE A 106 11.31 0.16 -11.44
CA ILE A 106 11.02 -0.10 -10.03
C ILE A 106 11.06 -1.62 -9.79
N THR A 107 11.88 -2.07 -8.85
CA THR A 107 12.09 -3.49 -8.56
C THR A 107 11.16 -4.03 -7.48
N ASN A 108 10.49 -3.16 -6.71
CA ASN A 108 9.53 -3.57 -5.69
C ASN A 108 8.34 -4.30 -6.31
N SER A 109 7.96 -5.42 -5.71
CA SER A 109 6.72 -6.11 -6.05
C SER A 109 5.53 -5.22 -5.68
N PHE A 110 4.69 -4.89 -6.67
CA PHE A 110 3.38 -4.30 -6.43
C PHE A 110 2.45 -5.37 -5.84
N LEU A 111 2.51 -5.59 -4.54
CA LEU A 111 1.49 -6.34 -3.82
C LEU A 111 0.57 -5.32 -3.18
N GLY A 112 -0.35 -4.75 -3.98
CA GLY A 112 -1.40 -3.89 -3.42
C GLY A 112 -2.01 -4.61 -2.24
N TYR A 113 -1.84 -4.06 -1.02
CA TYR A 113 -2.30 -4.68 0.22
C TYR A 113 -3.73 -5.23 -0.01
N GLU A 114 -3.90 -6.55 0.13
CA GLU A 114 -5.16 -7.27 -0.10
C GLU A 114 -6.35 -6.70 0.70
N PHE A 115 -6.11 -5.79 1.66
CA PHE A 115 -7.14 -5.02 2.34
C PHE A 115 -8.08 -4.22 1.41
N GLY A 116 -7.65 -3.85 0.20
CA GLY A 116 -8.54 -3.19 -0.79
C GLY A 116 -9.28 -4.16 -1.70
N ALA A 117 -8.70 -5.34 -1.96
CA ALA A 117 -9.31 -6.37 -2.80
C ALA A 117 -10.40 -7.14 -2.04
N ASP A 118 -10.18 -7.41 -0.75
CA ASP A 118 -11.15 -8.10 0.10
C ASP A 118 -12.40 -7.27 0.41
N MET A 119 -12.31 -5.94 0.51
CA MET A 119 -13.53 -5.13 0.68
C MET A 119 -14.42 -5.19 -0.56
N ARG A 120 -13.83 -5.16 -1.77
CA ARG A 120 -14.60 -5.35 -3.01
C ARG A 120 -15.17 -6.74 -3.11
N ARG A 121 -14.41 -7.76 -2.70
CA ARG A 121 -14.89 -9.15 -2.69
C ARG A 121 -16.05 -9.33 -1.72
N ASN A 122 -15.94 -8.80 -0.51
CA ASN A 122 -17.04 -8.77 0.46
C ASN A 122 -18.25 -7.96 -0.05
N GLU A 123 -18.05 -6.82 -0.73
CA GLU A 123 -19.17 -6.07 -1.34
C GLU A 123 -19.83 -6.83 -2.49
N LEU A 124 -19.05 -7.54 -3.31
CA LEU A 124 -19.54 -8.35 -4.42
C LEU A 124 -20.23 -9.62 -3.92
N GLU A 125 -19.68 -10.28 -2.90
CA GLU A 125 -20.27 -11.45 -2.23
C GLU A 125 -21.54 -11.03 -1.49
N LYS A 126 -21.55 -9.88 -0.80
CA LYS A 126 -22.75 -9.33 -0.15
C LYS A 126 -23.82 -8.87 -1.16
N LYS A 127 -23.43 -8.45 -2.37
CA LYS A 127 -24.35 -8.22 -3.50
C LYS A 127 -24.87 -9.53 -4.11
N ALA A 128 -24.06 -10.58 -4.12
CA ALA A 128 -24.43 -11.89 -4.66
C ALA A 128 -25.30 -12.71 -3.67
N GLU A 129 -25.11 -12.52 -2.37
CA GLU A 129 -25.86 -13.18 -1.29
C GLU A 129 -27.08 -12.39 -0.83
N ALA A 130 -27.22 -11.12 -1.22
CA ALA A 130 -28.49 -10.43 -1.04
C ALA A 130 -29.56 -11.20 -1.83
N PRO A 131 -30.58 -11.80 -1.18
CA PRO A 131 -31.67 -12.41 -1.90
C PRO A 131 -32.27 -11.33 -2.78
N ALA A 132 -32.48 -11.66 -4.06
CA ALA A 132 -33.37 -10.93 -4.93
C ALA A 132 -34.64 -10.65 -4.12
N LYS A 133 -34.78 -9.42 -3.62
CA LYS A 133 -36.06 -8.93 -3.12
C LYS A 133 -36.94 -8.93 -4.34
N SER A 134 -37.75 -9.97 -4.41
CA SER A 134 -38.94 -10.11 -5.21
C SER A 134 -39.53 -8.74 -5.53
N GLU A 135 -39.44 -8.35 -6.80
CA GLU A 135 -40.45 -7.49 -7.37
C GLU A 135 -41.81 -8.17 -7.12
N PRO A 136 -42.77 -7.52 -6.44
CA PRO A 136 -44.13 -7.99 -6.49
C PRO A 136 -44.76 -7.50 -7.80
N ALA A 137 -45.18 -8.50 -8.57
CA ALA A 137 -46.30 -8.50 -9.50
C ALA A 137 -46.13 -7.79 -10.86
N ALA A 138 -46.15 -8.64 -11.89
CA ALA A 138 -46.48 -8.38 -13.27
C ALA A 138 -47.41 -7.16 -13.49
N PRO A 139 -47.10 -6.26 -14.44
CA PRO A 139 -48.07 -5.25 -14.82
C PRO A 139 -49.25 -5.93 -15.53
N ALA A 140 -50.42 -5.85 -14.88
CA ALA A 140 -51.70 -6.19 -15.46
C ALA A 140 -51.90 -5.49 -16.82
N ASN A 141 -52.48 -6.23 -17.76
CA ASN A 141 -52.68 -5.87 -19.14
C ASN A 141 -53.21 -4.43 -19.34
N LEU A 142 -52.68 -3.75 -20.36
CA LEU A 142 -53.00 -2.39 -20.83
C LEU A 142 -54.50 -2.04 -20.99
N LYS A 143 -55.41 -3.02 -20.92
CA LYS A 143 -56.86 -2.79 -21.01
C LYS A 143 -57.46 -2.22 -19.72
N GLU A 144 -56.86 -2.47 -18.56
CA GLU A 144 -57.44 -2.03 -17.27
C GLU A 144 -57.15 -0.56 -16.95
N LYS A 145 -56.00 -0.04 -17.40
CA LYS A 145 -55.65 1.39 -17.25
C LYS A 145 -56.53 2.35 -18.08
N ALA A 146 -57.18 1.86 -19.14
CA ALA A 146 -58.07 2.69 -19.95
C ALA A 146 -59.43 2.93 -19.26
N ALA A 147 -59.98 1.95 -18.55
CA ALA A 147 -61.29 2.08 -17.90
C ALA A 147 -61.27 3.07 -16.72
N ASP A 148 -60.13 3.18 -16.03
CA ASP A 148 -60.00 4.03 -14.83
C ASP A 148 -59.77 5.51 -15.15
N VAL A 149 -59.25 5.82 -16.35
CA VAL A 149 -59.08 7.21 -16.82
C VAL A 149 -60.41 7.82 -17.25
N PHE A 150 -61.29 7.04 -17.90
CA PHE A 150 -62.61 7.57 -18.32
C PHE A 150 -63.59 7.76 -17.17
N LYS A 151 -63.45 7.02 -16.07
CA LYS A 151 -64.28 7.21 -14.87
C LYS A 151 -63.92 8.46 -14.06
N LYS A 152 -62.70 8.98 -14.24
CA LYS A 152 -62.18 10.13 -13.49
C LYS A 152 -62.37 11.47 -14.20
N ILE A 153 -62.90 11.46 -15.43
CA ILE A 153 -63.17 12.67 -16.24
C ILE A 153 -64.68 13.01 -16.26
N GLY A 154 -65.57 12.11 -15.81
CA GLY A 154 -67.03 12.27 -15.90
C GLY A 154 -67.77 12.62 -14.61
N SER A 155 -67.09 13.13 -13.59
CA SER A 155 -67.70 13.48 -12.30
C SER A 155 -67.29 14.89 -11.85
N ASP A 156 -67.49 15.86 -12.74
CA ASP A 156 -67.95 17.21 -12.36
C ASP A 156 -69.47 17.25 -12.54
#